data_AF-A0A7Z0VJ55-F1
#
_entry.id   AF-A0A7Z0VJ55-F1
#
_cell.length_a   1.000
_cell.length_b   1.000
_cell.length_c   1.000
_cell.angle_alpha   90.00
_cell.angle_beta   90.00
_cell.angle_gamma   90.00
#
_symmetry.space_group_name_H-M   'P 1'
#
loop_
_entity.id
_entity.type
_entity.pdbx_description
1 polymer ?
#
loop_
_entity_poly.entity_id
_entity_poly.type
_entity_poly.pdbx_seq_one_letter_code
_entity_poly.pdbx_strand_id
1 'polypeptide(L)'
;MKKSFLLLSLFSLVSCSSQYQKPAQIKSQPESMVIHTNHEKGVASIISNEALESFNTKYAKASKNKAFAQSLSGAWNWRSNRTSIEHAKTSALIACQRHNKKSEYIYPCKIIHINDAWVD
;
A
#
# COMPACT_ATOMS: atom_id res chain seq x y z
N MET A 1 -39.23 18.41 53.58
CA MET A 1 -38.52 18.51 54.88
C MET A 1 -37.85 17.16 55.12
N LYS A 2 -36.56 16.94 55.34
CA LYS A 2 -35.35 17.75 55.60
C LYS A 2 -34.14 17.03 54.96
N LYS A 3 -33.11 17.81 54.60
CA LYS A 3 -31.78 17.38 54.15
C LYS A 3 -30.93 16.92 55.35
N SER A 4 -29.97 16.02 55.10
CA SER A 4 -28.63 15.91 55.72
C SER A 4 -27.96 14.70 55.05
N PHE A 5 -27.01 14.81 54.11
CA PHE A 5 -25.66 15.39 54.17
C PHE A 5 -24.84 14.95 55.38
N LEU A 6 -24.04 13.90 55.19
CA LEU A 6 -22.76 13.69 55.87
C LEU A 6 -21.81 13.01 54.87
N LEU A 7 -20.97 13.84 54.24
CA LEU A 7 -19.76 13.41 53.56
C LEU A 7 -18.74 13.00 54.62
N LEU A 8 -18.17 11.80 54.49
CA LEU A 8 -16.81 11.52 54.96
C LEU A 8 -15.98 11.03 53.77
N SER A 9 -15.25 11.97 53.18
CA SER A 9 -14.22 11.71 52.18
C SER A 9 -12.96 11.19 52.86
N LEU A 10 -12.70 9.89 52.76
CA LEU A 10 -11.37 9.35 53.01
C LEU A 10 -10.51 9.59 51.75
N PHE A 11 -9.67 10.61 51.84
CA PHE A 11 -8.59 10.86 50.89
C PHE A 11 -7.53 9.76 51.05
N SER A 12 -7.58 8.75 50.19
CA SER A 12 -6.46 7.83 49.99
C SER A 12 -5.36 8.58 49.24
N LEU A 13 -4.24 8.83 49.93
CA LEU A 13 -3.05 9.45 49.36
C LEU A 13 -2.52 8.57 48.22
N VAL A 14 -2.74 9.03 46.99
CA VAL A 14 -2.18 8.43 45.78
C VAL A 14 -0.67 8.66 45.80
N SER A 15 0.09 7.63 46.18
CA SER A 15 1.53 7.59 45.96
C SER A 15 1.79 7.29 44.49
N CYS A 16 1.96 8.32 43.67
CA CYS A 16 2.58 8.16 42.35
C CYS A 16 4.08 7.95 42.56
N SER A 17 4.53 6.71 42.64
CA SER A 17 5.93 6.37 42.40
C SER A 17 6.23 6.65 40.92
N SER A 18 6.81 7.81 40.63
CA SER A 18 7.41 8.10 39.33
C SER A 18 8.56 7.12 39.10
N GLN A 19 8.29 6.02 38.40
CA GLN A 19 9.34 5.18 37.84
C GLN A 19 10.06 6.00 36.76
N TYR A 20 11.21 6.56 37.12
CA TYR A 20 12.14 7.15 36.17
C TYR A 20 12.69 6.01 35.32
N GLN A 21 12.01 5.71 34.20
CA GLN A 21 12.57 4.83 33.18
C GLN A 21 13.76 5.55 32.56
N LYS A 22 14.95 5.01 32.81
CA LYS A 22 16.20 5.43 32.16
C LYS A 22 15.92 5.52 30.65
N PRO A 23 16.14 6.66 29.99
CA PRO A 23 15.85 6.79 28.57
C PRO A 23 16.62 5.71 27.83
N ALA A 24 15.88 4.86 27.10
CA ALA A 24 16.48 3.89 26.22
C ALA A 24 17.40 4.64 25.26
N GLN A 25 18.68 4.27 25.27
CA GLN A 25 19.65 4.79 24.32
C GLN A 25 19.23 4.30 22.94
N ILE A 26 18.52 5.16 22.19
CA ILE A 26 18.26 4.95 20.77
C ILE A 26 19.63 5.05 20.10
N LYS A 27 20.25 3.91 19.83
CA LYS A 27 21.35 3.84 18.88
C LYS A 27 20.78 4.32 17.54
N SER A 28 21.08 5.55 17.17
CA SER A 28 20.81 6.08 15.84
C SER A 28 21.72 5.35 14.85
N GLN A 29 21.27 4.17 14.39
CA GLN A 29 21.68 3.69 13.08
C GLN A 29 21.04 4.62 12.05
N PRO A 30 21.75 5.02 10.99
CA PRO A 30 21.11 5.70 9.88
C PRO A 30 20.11 4.70 9.30
N GLU A 31 18.82 4.88 9.61
CA GLU A 31 17.74 4.11 9.04
C GLU A 31 17.62 4.53 7.57
N SER A 32 18.53 4.01 6.74
CA SER A 32 18.40 4.12 5.30
C SER A 32 17.15 3.34 4.91
N MET A 33 16.15 4.02 4.36
CA MET A 33 14.95 3.41 3.80
C MET A 33 15.37 2.32 2.80
N VAL A 34 15.28 1.05 3.22
CA VAL A 34 15.56 -0.08 2.32
C VAL A 34 14.39 -0.16 1.35
N ILE A 35 14.61 0.27 0.10
CA ILE A 35 13.63 0.16 -0.97
C ILE A 35 13.53 -1.31 -1.35
N HIS A 36 12.37 -1.92 -1.11
CA HIS A 36 12.10 -3.29 -1.54
C HIS A 36 12.00 -3.36 -3.06
N THR A 37 12.54 -4.41 -3.68
CA THR A 37 12.48 -4.64 -5.13
C THR A 37 11.98 -6.04 -5.43
N ASN A 38 11.27 -6.21 -6.55
CA ASN A 38 10.84 -7.50 -7.07
C ASN A 38 11.74 -7.88 -8.26
N HIS A 39 12.39 -9.05 -8.19
CA HIS A 39 13.26 -9.58 -9.24
C HIS A 39 12.60 -10.67 -10.09
N GLU A 40 11.38 -11.06 -9.75
CA GLU A 40 10.62 -12.06 -10.50
C GLU A 40 10.23 -11.54 -11.88
N LYS A 41 10.06 -12.47 -12.82
CA LYS A 41 9.68 -12.18 -14.21
C LYS A 41 8.35 -12.85 -14.57
N GLY A 42 7.73 -12.35 -15.63
CA GLY A 42 6.52 -12.94 -16.14
C GLY A 42 5.39 -12.88 -15.11
N VAL A 43 4.54 -13.92 -15.09
CA VAL A 43 3.41 -14.00 -14.15
C VAL A 43 3.87 -13.96 -12.69
N ALA A 44 5.06 -14.48 -12.38
CA ALA A 44 5.63 -14.45 -11.02
C ALA A 44 5.98 -13.03 -10.55
N SER A 45 6.11 -12.06 -11.46
CA SER A 45 6.34 -10.66 -11.10
C SER A 45 5.10 -9.97 -10.52
N ILE A 46 3.91 -10.58 -10.61
CA ILE A 46 2.66 -10.00 -10.10
C ILE A 46 2.60 -10.15 -8.57
N ILE A 47 2.61 -9.02 -7.87
CA ILE A 47 2.82 -8.95 -6.41
C ILE A 47 1.65 -9.45 -5.55
N SER A 48 0.40 -9.18 -5.93
CA SER A 48 -0.76 -9.51 -5.09
C SER A 48 -1.62 -10.60 -5.70
N ASN A 49 -2.23 -11.44 -4.83
CA ASN A 49 -3.12 -12.52 -5.25
C ASN A 49 -4.32 -11.99 -6.06
N GLU A 50 -4.88 -10.85 -5.67
CA GLU A 50 -5.99 -10.21 -6.39
C GLU A 50 -5.56 -9.73 -7.78
N ALA A 51 -4.34 -9.18 -7.92
CA ALA A 51 -3.80 -8.80 -9.21
C ALA A 51 -3.58 -10.02 -10.10
N LEU A 52 -3.06 -11.11 -9.54
CA LEU A 52 -2.80 -12.36 -10.24
C LEU A 52 -4.08 -13.01 -10.75
N GLU A 53 -5.11 -13.09 -9.90
CA GLU A 53 -6.42 -13.60 -10.30
C GLU A 53 -7.02 -12.74 -11.41
N SER A 54 -7.02 -11.41 -11.24
CA SER A 54 -7.51 -10.45 -12.24
C SER A 54 -6.75 -10.56 -13.57
N PHE A 55 -5.43 -10.77 -13.50
CA PHE A 55 -4.60 -10.99 -14.67
C PHE A 55 -5.04 -12.23 -15.44
N ASN A 56 -5.10 -13.38 -14.76
CA ASN A 56 -5.39 -14.68 -15.37
C ASN A 56 -6.84 -14.80 -15.88
N THR A 57 -7.79 -14.25 -15.14
CA THR A 57 -9.22 -14.48 -15.41
C THR A 57 -9.83 -13.43 -16.32
N LYS A 58 -9.32 -12.18 -16.29
CA LYS A 58 -9.92 -11.04 -17.00
C LYS A 58 -8.96 -10.42 -18.02
N TYR A 59 -7.80 -9.93 -17.59
CA TYR A 59 -6.87 -9.21 -18.46
C TYR A 59 -6.32 -10.09 -19.61
N ALA A 60 -5.87 -11.30 -19.31
CA ALA A 60 -5.30 -12.22 -20.30
C ALA A 60 -6.29 -12.52 -21.43
N LYS A 61 -7.58 -12.62 -21.11
CA LYS A 61 -8.67 -12.91 -22.05
C LYS A 61 -9.28 -11.66 -22.71
N ALA A 62 -8.91 -10.47 -22.24
CA ALA A 62 -9.47 -9.22 -22.75
C ALA A 62 -8.96 -8.89 -24.16
N SER A 63 -9.72 -8.08 -24.89
CA SER A 63 -9.37 -7.60 -26.23
C SER A 63 -8.07 -6.79 -26.24
N LYS A 64 -7.47 -6.68 -27.44
CA LYS A 64 -6.23 -5.93 -27.71
C LYS A 64 -6.35 -4.45 -27.31
N ASN A 65 -5.22 -3.74 -27.42
CA ASN A 65 -5.03 -2.41 -26.87
C ASN A 65 -5.29 -2.43 -25.36
N LYS A 66 -4.52 -3.30 -24.70
CA LYS A 66 -4.57 -3.52 -23.26
C LYS A 66 -3.20 -3.34 -22.61
N ALA A 67 -3.22 -2.86 -21.38
CA ALA A 67 -2.03 -2.71 -20.55
C ALA A 67 -2.36 -2.99 -19.08
N PHE A 68 -1.39 -3.58 -18.37
CA PHE A 68 -1.45 -3.87 -16.95
C PHE A 68 -0.36 -3.05 -16.23
N ALA A 69 -0.77 -2.33 -15.19
CA ALA A 69 0.09 -1.48 -14.39
C ALA A 69 0.15 -1.99 -12.94
N GLN A 70 1.33 -1.93 -12.33
CA GLN A 70 1.54 -2.34 -10.94
C GLN A 70 2.61 -1.46 -10.27
N SER A 71 2.45 -1.26 -8.96
CA SER A 71 3.46 -0.69 -8.07
C SER A 71 4.00 -1.77 -7.14
N LEU A 72 5.25 -1.60 -6.69
CA LEU A 72 5.86 -2.43 -5.63
C LEU A 72 5.12 -2.36 -4.28
N SER A 73 4.24 -1.38 -4.09
CA SER A 73 3.33 -1.31 -2.94
C SER A 73 2.21 -2.36 -2.96
N GLY A 74 2.05 -3.07 -4.09
CA GLY A 74 0.94 -3.96 -4.36
C GLY A 74 -0.26 -3.29 -5.04
N ALA A 75 -0.26 -1.97 -5.24
CA ALA A 75 -1.30 -1.29 -6.03
C ALA A 75 -1.23 -1.71 -7.50
N TRP A 76 -2.39 -1.89 -8.15
CA TRP A 76 -2.46 -2.35 -9.53
C TRP A 76 -3.72 -1.85 -10.25
N ASN A 77 -3.67 -1.85 -11.58
CA ASN A 77 -4.85 -1.73 -12.43
C ASN A 77 -4.57 -2.19 -13.86
N TRP A 78 -5.62 -2.38 -14.65
CA TRP A 78 -5.47 -2.66 -16.09
C TRP A 78 -6.60 -2.07 -16.90
N ARG A 79 -6.34 -1.87 -18.20
CA ARG A 79 -7.31 -1.38 -19.18
C ARG A 79 -7.17 -2.18 -20.46
N SER A 80 -8.28 -2.42 -21.14
CA SER A 80 -8.35 -3.04 -22.46
C SER A 80 -9.30 -2.27 -23.36
N ASN A 81 -9.42 -2.73 -24.62
CA ASN A 81 -10.34 -2.17 -25.61
C ASN A 81 -10.21 -0.66 -25.79
N ARG A 82 -8.99 -0.14 -25.69
CA ARG A 82 -8.72 1.28 -25.95
C ARG A 82 -8.48 1.51 -27.42
N THR A 83 -8.60 2.77 -27.82
CA THR A 83 -8.36 3.21 -29.22
C THR A 83 -6.90 2.99 -29.66
N SER A 84 -5.96 2.87 -28.71
CA SER A 84 -4.55 2.54 -28.98
C SER A 84 -3.88 1.93 -27.75
N ILE A 85 -2.69 1.34 -27.95
CA ILE A 85 -1.83 0.84 -26.86
C ILE A 85 -1.44 1.98 -25.90
N GLU A 86 -1.07 3.15 -26.42
CA GLU A 86 -0.69 4.30 -25.59
C GLU A 86 -1.85 4.77 -24.71
N HIS A 87 -3.07 4.79 -25.25
CA HIS A 87 -4.25 5.10 -24.46
C HIS A 87 -4.49 4.04 -23.37
N ALA A 88 -4.23 2.76 -23.63
CA ALA A 88 -4.29 1.70 -22.63
C ALA A 88 -3.26 1.87 -21.53
N LYS A 89 -2.00 2.14 -21.88
CA LYS A 89 -0.90 2.40 -20.93
C LYS A 89 -1.24 3.56 -20.00
N THR A 90 -1.56 4.72 -20.57
CA THR A 90 -1.91 5.93 -19.81
C THR A 90 -3.11 5.68 -18.89
N SER A 91 -4.16 5.05 -19.41
CA SER A 91 -5.36 4.77 -18.61
C SER A 91 -5.10 3.77 -17.47
N ALA A 92 -4.27 2.76 -17.70
CA ALA A 92 -3.89 1.78 -16.68
C ALA A 92 -3.02 2.41 -15.58
N LEU A 93 -2.02 3.22 -15.96
CA LEU A 93 -1.17 3.96 -15.03
C LEU A 93 -2.01 4.89 -14.15
N ILE A 94 -2.81 5.77 -14.73
CA ILE A 94 -3.66 6.71 -13.97
C ILE A 94 -4.55 5.96 -12.97
N ALA A 95 -5.12 4.82 -13.38
CA ALA A 95 -5.97 4.01 -12.51
C ALA A 95 -5.18 3.33 -11.37
N CYS A 96 -3.96 2.86 -11.62
CA CYS A 96 -3.07 2.33 -10.59
C CYS A 96 -2.70 3.43 -9.57
N GLN A 97 -2.27 4.59 -10.07
CA GLN A 97 -1.82 5.73 -9.26
C GLN A 97 -2.92 6.25 -8.32
N ARG A 98 -4.18 6.23 -8.77
CA ARG A 98 -5.34 6.62 -7.93
C ARG A 98 -5.46 5.78 -6.65
N HIS A 99 -5.07 4.51 -6.70
CA HIS A 99 -5.05 3.62 -5.53
C HIS A 99 -3.69 3.60 -4.82
N ASN A 100 -2.64 4.12 -5.45
CA ASN A 100 -1.28 4.12 -4.93
C ASN A 100 -0.83 5.45 -4.30
N LYS A 101 -1.72 6.44 -4.13
CA LYS A 101 -1.37 7.82 -3.74
C LYS A 101 -0.37 7.96 -2.58
N LYS A 102 -0.49 7.12 -1.55
CA LYS A 102 0.39 7.18 -0.36
C LYS A 102 1.80 6.66 -0.62
N SER A 103 1.94 5.76 -1.60
CA SER A 103 3.18 5.06 -1.89
C SER A 103 3.77 5.44 -3.24
N GLU A 104 3.08 6.25 -4.06
CA GLU A 104 3.51 6.61 -5.42
C GLU A 104 4.91 7.24 -5.47
N TYR A 105 5.28 7.99 -4.42
CA TYR A 105 6.61 8.60 -4.33
C TYR A 105 7.75 7.57 -4.17
N ILE A 106 7.52 6.52 -3.39
CA ILE A 106 8.55 5.51 -3.05
C ILE A 106 8.45 4.31 -4.01
N TYR A 107 7.23 3.93 -4.35
CA TYR A 107 6.87 2.79 -5.18
C TYR A 107 5.92 3.26 -6.28
N PRO A 108 6.42 3.88 -7.37
CA PRO A 108 5.56 4.37 -8.44
C PRO A 108 4.92 3.22 -9.22
N CYS A 109 3.73 3.48 -9.78
CA CYS A 109 3.10 2.53 -10.71
C CYS A 109 3.88 2.49 -12.04
N LYS A 110 4.11 1.27 -12.56
CA LYS A 110 4.77 1.01 -13.85
C LYS A 110 3.92 0.06 -14.70
N ILE A 111 4.04 0.16 -16.02
CA ILE A 111 3.48 -0.86 -16.92
C ILE A 111 4.35 -2.10 -16.83
N ILE A 112 3.74 -3.27 -16.60
CA ILE A 112 4.43 -4.56 -16.52
C ILE A 112 4.07 -5.50 -17.68
N HIS A 113 2.93 -5.24 -18.34
CA HIS A 113 2.44 -6.07 -19.43
C HIS A 113 1.63 -5.26 -20.43
N ILE A 114 1.83 -5.51 -21.72
CA ILE A 114 1.16 -4.83 -22.83
C ILE A 114 0.67 -5.88 -23.83
N ASN A 115 -0.63 -5.92 -24.11
CA ASN A 115 -1.26 -6.98 -24.89
C ASN A 115 -0.83 -8.37 -24.40
N ASP A 116 0.06 -9.03 -25.15
CA ASP A 116 0.53 -10.41 -24.95
C ASP A 116 2.05 -10.46 -24.63
N ALA A 117 2.65 -9.31 -24.29
CA ALA A 117 4.08 -9.18 -24.00
C ALA A 117 4.34 -8.56 -22.62
N TRP A 118 5.33 -9.12 -21.92
CA TRP A 118 5.89 -8.56 -20.70
C TRP A 118 6.79 -7.35 -21.03
N VAL A 119 6.81 -6.38 -20.12
CA VAL A 119 7.76 -5.26 -20.18
C VAL A 119 8.96 -5.63 -19.29
N ASP A 120 10.16 -5.64 -19.87
CA ASP A 120 11.42 -5.87 -19.16
C ASP A 120 11.84 -4.68 -18.28
#